data_AF-A0A2G4KD32-F1
#
_entry.id   AF-A0A2G4KD32-F1
#
_cell.length_a   1.000
_cell.length_b   1.000
_cell.length_c   1.000
_cell.angle_alpha   90.00
_cell.angle_beta   90.00
_cell.angle_gamma   90.00
#
_symmetry.space_group_name_H-M   'P 1'
#
loop_
_entity.id
_entity.type
_entity.pdbx_description
1 polymer ?
#
loop_
_entity_poly.entity_id
_entity_poly.type
_entity_poly.pdbx_seq_one_letter_code
_entity_poly.pdbx_strand_id
1 'polypeptide(L)'
;MNRPVDQSQVTVRISAEDAADLQARVDRGEFASLDEGVAAELAELNYRRAADIVGGSEKLEALLDELEVEAIDPGECVDGRAFLSEMLADLKAQARAAGE
;
A
#
# COMPACT_ATOMS: atom_id res chain seq x y z
N MET A 1 -0.79 4.41 -11.41
CA MET A 1 0.37 4.09 -10.55
C MET A 1 1.58 3.76 -11.42
N ASN A 2 2.58 4.64 -11.52
CA ASN A 2 3.76 4.47 -12.40
C ASN A 2 5.02 5.03 -11.73
N ARG A 3 5.23 4.76 -10.43
CA ARG A 3 6.58 4.93 -9.89
C ARG A 3 7.38 3.70 -10.33
N PRO A 4 8.54 3.88 -10.97
CA PRO A 4 9.44 2.77 -11.22
C PRO A 4 9.68 2.06 -9.89
N VAL A 5 9.48 0.74 -9.87
CA VAL A 5 9.91 -0.06 -8.73
C VAL A 5 11.44 -0.01 -8.74
N ASP A 6 12.02 0.62 -7.73
CA ASP A 6 13.46 0.63 -7.57
C ASP A 6 13.91 -0.80 -7.26
N GLN A 7 14.68 -1.39 -8.18
CA GLN A 7 15.26 -2.72 -8.05
C GLN A 7 16.59 -2.68 -7.28
N SER A 8 16.91 -1.56 -6.62
CA SER A 8 18.10 -1.47 -5.80
C SER A 8 18.12 -2.55 -4.71
N GLN A 9 19.27 -3.19 -4.56
CA GLN A 9 19.47 -4.12 -3.44
C GLN A 9 19.49 -3.33 -2.13
N VAL A 10 18.68 -3.77 -1.18
CA VAL A 10 18.61 -3.19 0.16
C VAL A 10 19.21 -4.19 1.15
N THR A 11 20.08 -3.70 2.04
CA THR A 11 20.58 -4.50 3.16
C THR A 11 19.72 -4.25 4.40
N VAL A 12 19.20 -5.33 4.97
CA VAL A 12 18.44 -5.29 6.23
C VAL A 12 19.20 -5.98 7.35
N ARG A 13 18.99 -5.52 8.58
CA ARG A 13 19.50 -6.17 9.79
C ARG A 13 18.32 -6.69 10.59
N ILE A 14 18.35 -7.98 10.88
CA ILE A 14 17.37 -8.68 11.71
C ILE A 14 18.08 -9.31 12.90
N SER A 15 17.31 -9.72 13.91
CA SER A 15 17.89 -10.41 15.06
C SER A 15 18.42 -11.79 14.65
N ALA A 16 19.34 -12.35 15.44
CA ALA A 16 19.87 -13.69 15.18
C ALA A 16 18.79 -14.77 15.35
N GLU A 17 17.82 -14.55 16.22
CA GLU A 17 16.69 -15.44 16.45
C GLU A 17 15.77 -15.47 15.22
N ASP A 18 15.37 -14.29 14.71
CA ASP A 18 14.52 -14.18 13.53
C ASP A 18 15.20 -14.76 12.27
N ALA A 19 16.52 -14.54 12.14
CA ALA A 19 17.30 -15.11 11.05
C ALA A 19 17.34 -16.65 11.10
N ALA A 20 17.46 -17.22 12.30
CA ALA A 20 17.47 -18.66 12.49
C ALA A 20 16.09 -19.28 12.22
N ASP A 21 15.02 -18.61 12.62
CA ASP A 21 13.65 -19.06 12.32
C ASP A 21 13.38 -19.04 10.80
N LEU A 22 13.72 -17.95 10.12
CA LEU A 22 13.61 -17.85 8.66
C LEU A 22 14.44 -18.92 7.95
N GLN A 23 15.67 -19.18 8.40
CA GLN A 23 16.48 -20.26 7.84
C GLN A 23 15.82 -21.63 8.03
N ALA A 24 15.22 -21.89 9.20
CA ALA A 24 14.51 -23.15 9.44
C ALA A 24 13.29 -23.33 8.52
N ARG A 25 12.61 -22.24 8.15
CA ARG A 25 11.50 -22.25 7.19
C ARG A 25 11.98 -22.54 5.76
N VAL A 26 13.12 -21.97 5.36
CA VAL A 26 13.80 -22.31 4.10
C VAL A 26 14.19 -23.78 4.06
N ASP A 27 14.79 -24.30 5.13
CA ASP A 27 15.24 -25.69 5.21
C ASP A 27 14.07 -26.70 5.13
N ARG A 28 12.88 -26.29 5.59
CA ARG A 28 11.62 -27.06 5.46
C ARG A 28 10.96 -26.91 4.08
N GLY A 29 11.50 -26.05 3.22
CA GLY A 29 10.98 -25.79 1.87
C GLY A 29 9.75 -24.86 1.84
N GLU A 30 9.50 -24.09 2.91
CA GLU A 30 8.44 -23.07 2.91
C GLU A 30 8.79 -21.90 1.97
N PHE A 31 10.09 -21.60 1.85
CA PHE A 31 10.64 -20.60 0.92
C PHE A 31 11.85 -21.18 0.18
N ALA A 32 12.09 -20.73 -1.05
CA ALA A 32 13.24 -21.17 -1.84
C ALA A 32 14.55 -20.47 -1.40
N SER A 33 14.47 -19.35 -0.67
CA SER A 33 15.63 -18.61 -0.18
C SER A 33 15.29 -17.71 1.02
N LEU A 34 16.32 -17.23 1.72
CA LEU A 34 16.16 -16.22 2.78
C LEU A 34 15.57 -14.92 2.25
N ASP A 35 15.99 -14.47 1.06
CA ASP A 35 15.50 -13.23 0.45
C ASP A 35 13.99 -13.32 0.18
N GLU A 36 13.51 -14.47 -0.30
CA GLU A 36 12.09 -14.74 -0.49
C GLU A 36 11.33 -14.75 0.85
N GLY A 37 11.88 -15.40 1.87
CA GLY A 37 11.28 -15.40 3.21
C GLY A 37 11.16 -14.00 3.80
N VAL A 38 12.21 -13.18 3.69
CA VAL A 38 12.18 -11.78 4.13
C VAL A 38 11.17 -10.97 3.32
N ALA A 39 11.09 -11.17 2.01
CA ALA A 39 10.11 -10.50 1.16
C ALA A 39 8.67 -10.86 1.57
N ALA A 40 8.40 -12.13 1.89
CA ALA A 40 7.09 -12.59 2.35
C ALA A 40 6.69 -11.93 3.68
N GLU A 41 7.58 -11.92 4.67
CA GLU A 41 7.32 -11.27 5.97
C GLU A 41 7.08 -9.75 5.83
N LEU A 42 7.84 -9.08 4.95
CA LEU A 42 7.63 -7.67 4.64
C LEU A 42 6.31 -7.41 3.91
N ALA A 43 5.90 -8.32 3.03
CA ALA A 43 4.60 -8.24 2.37
C ALA A 43 3.45 -8.37 3.38
N GLU A 44 3.55 -9.30 4.34
CA GLU A 44 2.55 -9.46 5.40
C GLU A 44 2.52 -8.28 6.37
N LEU A 45 3.68 -7.72 6.74
CA LEU A 45 3.75 -6.49 7.51
C LEU A 45 3.07 -5.32 6.77
N ASN A 46 3.32 -5.21 5.47
CA ASN A 46 2.71 -4.17 4.65
C ASN A 46 1.19 -4.35 4.57
N TYR A 47 0.71 -5.58 4.38
CA TYR A 47 -0.70 -5.90 4.39
C TYR A 47 -1.37 -5.47 5.71
N ARG A 48 -0.80 -5.85 6.86
CA ARG A 48 -1.34 -5.44 8.17
C ARG A 48 -1.38 -3.92 8.32
N ARG A 49 -0.34 -3.22 7.87
CA ARG A 49 -0.31 -1.76 7.87
C ARG A 49 -1.36 -1.14 6.96
N ALA A 50 -1.59 -1.71 5.77
CA ALA A 50 -2.62 -1.26 4.86
C ALA A 50 -4.02 -1.47 5.46
N ALA A 51 -4.25 -2.62 6.10
CA ALA A 51 -5.48 -2.92 6.81
C ALA A 51 -5.74 -1.91 7.93
N ASP A 52 -4.72 -1.58 8.73
CA ASP A 52 -4.84 -0.56 9.78
C ASP A 52 -5.22 0.82 9.21
N ILE A 53 -4.60 1.23 8.09
CA ILE A 53 -4.87 2.52 7.43
C ILE A 53 -6.31 2.60 6.92
N VAL A 54 -6.81 1.53 6.30
CA VAL A 54 -8.17 1.47 5.71
C VAL A 54 -9.24 1.17 6.77
N GLY A 55 -8.82 0.84 7.99
CA GLY A 55 -9.69 0.62 9.14
C GLY A 55 -10.26 -0.79 9.24
N GLY A 56 -9.46 -1.79 8.86
CA GLY A 56 -9.71 -3.22 8.99
C GLY A 56 -9.35 -4.00 7.71
N SER A 57 -9.01 -5.29 7.86
CA SER A 57 -8.72 -6.19 6.72
C SER A 57 -9.92 -6.36 5.81
N GLU A 58 -11.13 -6.50 6.34
CA GLU A 58 -12.36 -6.63 5.54
C GLU A 58 -12.57 -5.46 4.58
N LYS A 59 -12.26 -4.23 5.03
CA LYS A 59 -12.37 -3.03 4.20
C LYS A 59 -11.25 -2.94 3.17
N LEU A 60 -10.05 -3.42 3.52
CA LEU A 60 -8.96 -3.53 2.59
C LEU A 60 -9.29 -4.51 1.47
N GLU A 61 -9.79 -5.71 1.79
CA GLU A 61 -10.19 -6.69 0.78
C GLU A 61 -11.32 -6.17 -0.11
N ALA A 62 -12.36 -5.56 0.47
CA ALA A 62 -13.43 -4.96 -0.32
C ALA A 62 -12.94 -3.88 -1.29
N LEU A 63 -11.96 -3.07 -0.88
CA LEU A 63 -11.32 -2.08 -1.73
C LEU A 63 -10.47 -2.73 -2.83
N LEU A 64 -9.74 -3.81 -2.53
CA LEU A 64 -8.93 -4.52 -3.51
C LEU A 64 -9.81 -5.21 -4.56
N ASP A 65 -10.91 -5.83 -4.14
CA ASP A 65 -11.90 -6.43 -5.05
C ASP A 65 -12.51 -5.39 -6.00
N GLU A 66 -12.84 -4.20 -5.49
CA GLU A 66 -13.33 -3.08 -6.31
C GLU A 66 -12.29 -2.67 -7.36
N LEU A 67 -11.03 -2.49 -6.94
CA LEU A 67 -9.93 -2.08 -7.82
C LEU A 67 -9.55 -3.16 -8.85
N GLU A 68 -9.72 -4.45 -8.55
CA GLU A 68 -9.46 -5.53 -9.51
C GLU A 68 -10.50 -5.54 -10.64
N VAL A 69 -11.75 -5.22 -10.31
CA VAL A 69 -12.87 -5.18 -11.27
C VAL A 69 -12.91 -3.85 -12.02
N GLU A 70 -12.43 -2.76 -11.42
CA GLU A 70 -12.40 -1.44 -12.03
C GLU A 70 -11.35 -1.38 -13.15
N ALA A 71 -11.81 -1.49 -14.40
CA ALA A 71 -11.00 -1.11 -15.55
C ALA A 71 -10.83 0.42 -15.56
N ILE A 72 -9.82 0.91 -14.85
CA ILE A 72 -9.50 2.33 -14.81
C ILE A 72 -9.06 2.77 -16.22
N ASP A 73 -9.92 3.49 -16.93
CA ASP A 73 -9.53 4.20 -18.14
C ASP A 73 -8.64 5.41 -17.72
N PRO A 74 -7.36 5.44 -18.11
CA PRO A 74 -6.50 6.58 -17.83
C PRO A 74 -7.02 7.90 -18.44
N GLY A 75 -7.87 7.83 -19.46
CA GLY A 75 -8.55 8.98 -20.07
C GLY A 75 -9.69 9.57 -19.22
N GLU A 76 -10.24 8.79 -18.29
CA GLU A 76 -11.30 9.21 -17.35
C GLU A 76 -10.75 9.55 -15.96
N CYS A 77 -9.45 9.31 -15.73
CA CYS A 77 -8.77 9.67 -14.49
C CYS A 77 -8.76 11.20 -14.28
N VAL A 78 -9.38 11.66 -13.19
CA VAL A 78 -9.39 13.07 -12.80
C VAL A 78 -8.00 13.47 -12.27
N ASP A 79 -7.49 14.64 -12.69
CA ASP A 79 -6.32 15.24 -12.04
C ASP A 79 -6.69 15.58 -10.58
N GLY A 80 -6.29 14.73 -9.65
CA GLY A 80 -6.61 14.87 -8.24
C GLY A 80 -6.14 16.20 -7.64
N ARG A 81 -5.08 16.83 -8.18
CA ARG A 81 -4.65 18.14 -7.70
C ARG A 81 -5.59 19.24 -8.17
N ALA A 82 -6.01 19.19 -9.43
CA ALA A 82 -7.00 20.12 -9.96
C ALA A 82 -8.33 19.97 -9.23
N PHE A 83 -8.82 18.74 -9.08
CA PHE A 83 -10.08 18.41 -8.41
C PHE A 83 -10.10 18.86 -6.95
N LEU A 84 -9.07 18.53 -6.16
CA LEU A 84 -9.01 18.95 -4.75
C LEU A 84 -8.86 20.47 -4.61
N SER A 85 -8.19 21.14 -5.56
CA SER A 85 -8.05 22.59 -5.55
C SER A 85 -9.38 23.29 -5.87
N GLU A 86 -10.15 22.76 -6.80
CA GLU A 86 -11.50 23.25 -7.14
C GLU A 86 -12.47 23.03 -5.98
N MET A 87 -12.51 21.81 -5.42
CA MET A 87 -13.33 21.50 -4.25
C MET A 87 -12.97 22.40 -3.05
N LEU A 88 -11.68 22.66 -2.81
CA LEU A 88 -11.24 23.59 -1.77
C LEU A 88 -11.66 25.04 -2.05
N ALA A 89 -11.65 25.47 -3.32
CA ALA A 89 -12.10 26.79 -3.72
C ALA A 89 -13.61 26.95 -3.49
N ASP A 90 -14.40 25.93 -3.85
CA ASP A 90 -15.84 25.89 -3.63
C ASP A 90 -16.19 25.90 -2.15
N LEU A 91 -15.53 25.07 -1.34
CA LEU A 91 -15.68 25.08 0.12
C LEU A 91 -15.33 26.45 0.72
N LYS A 92 -14.28 27.13 0.23
CA LYS A 92 -13.93 28.48 0.68
C LYS A 92 -14.97 29.51 0.23
N ALA A 93 -15.53 29.39 -0.96
CA ALA A 93 -16.57 30.27 -1.46
C ALA A 93 -17.87 30.10 -0.66
N GLN A 94 -18.25 28.86 -0.37
CA GLN A 94 -19.38 28.53 0.49
C GLN A 94 -19.16 29.03 1.92
N ALA A 95 -17.97 28.85 2.49
CA ALA A 95 -17.63 29.37 3.81
C ALA A 95 -17.71 30.91 3.84
N ARG A 96 -17.23 31.61 2.80
CA ARG A 96 -17.35 33.08 2.68
C ARG A 96 -18.79 33.55 2.50
N ALA A 97 -19.60 32.79 1.76
CA ALA A 97 -21.03 33.09 1.58
C ALA A 97 -21.86 32.79 2.83
N ALA A 98 -21.40 31.88 3.68
CA ALA A 98 -22.00 31.52 4.97
C ALA A 98 -21.57 32.43 6.14
N GLY A 99 -20.63 33.36 5.91
CA GLY A 99 -20.30 34.46 6.82
C GLY A 99 -18.79 34.70 7.03
N GLU A 100 -18.26 35.90 7.29
CA GLU A 100 -18.88 37.10 7.90
C GLU A 100 -20.14 36.84 8.75
#